data_AF-A0A820UGK9-F1
#
_entry.id   AF-A0A820UGK9-F1
#
_cell.length_a   1.000
_cell.length_b   1.000
_cell.length_c   1.000
_cell.angle_alpha   90.00
_cell.angle_beta   90.00
_cell.angle_gamma   90.00
#
_symmetry.space_group_name_H-M   'P 1'
#
loop_
_entity.id
_entity.type
_entity.pdbx_description
1 polymer ?
#
loop_
_entity_poly.entity_id
_entity_poly.type
_entity_poly.pdbx_seq_one_letter_code
_entity_poly.pdbx_strand_id
1 'polypeptide(L)'
;IGVNISNIQPSVCLNNAIDQQQSTSNLTHFTIEEFIGRTIGFFQKWTSQLTQSDSVKATAAIHDFYQFYESHWMHQNKEVFVDKWQETVIIVGIDDYGFLKVRKSSNGEIVTLHTDAHSFDVRQSIIREKAM
;
A
#
# COMPACT_ATOMS: atom_id res chain seq x y z
N ILE A 1 9.95 2.77 10.36
CA ILE A 1 8.46 2.86 10.40
C ILE A 1 8.10 3.64 11.66
N GLY A 2 7.27 4.67 11.54
CA GLY A 2 6.76 5.42 12.68
C GLY A 2 5.24 5.36 12.68
N VAL A 3 4.64 4.94 13.80
CA VAL A 3 3.18 4.83 13.96
C VAL A 3 2.79 5.49 15.27
N ASN A 4 1.73 6.32 15.22
CA ASN A 4 1.19 6.97 16.40
C ASN A 4 0.13 6.08 17.06
N ILE A 5 0.48 5.47 18.19
CA ILE A 5 -0.36 4.47 18.86
C ILE A 5 -1.30 5.13 19.88
N SER A 6 -0.79 6.08 20.67
CA SER A 6 -1.49 6.59 21.86
C SER A 6 -1.43 8.11 22.05
N ASN A 7 -0.72 8.86 21.19
CA ASN A 7 -0.69 10.32 21.30
C ASN A 7 -1.83 10.93 20.48
N ILE A 8 -2.74 11.69 21.09
CA ILE A 8 -3.90 12.26 20.38
C ILE A 8 -3.46 13.23 19.26
N GLN A 9 -2.31 13.91 19.42
CA GLN A 9 -1.73 14.85 18.47
C GLN A 9 -0.23 14.54 18.27
N PRO A 10 0.40 14.96 17.15
CA PRO A 10 -0.15 15.79 16.06
C PRO A 10 -0.74 15.00 14.88
N SER A 11 -0.58 13.68 14.84
CA SER A 11 -1.07 12.82 13.75
C SER A 11 -2.19 11.89 14.23
N VAL A 12 -2.82 11.19 13.29
CA VAL A 12 -3.89 10.21 13.60
C VAL A 12 -3.38 9.15 14.57
N CYS A 13 -4.07 9.00 15.70
CA CYS A 13 -3.77 8.04 16.76
C CYS A 13 -4.56 6.74 16.55
N LEU A 14 -3.88 5.59 16.58
CA LEU A 14 -4.50 4.28 16.39
C LEU A 14 -5.57 3.97 17.45
N ASN A 15 -5.24 4.13 18.75
CA ASN A 15 -6.19 3.81 19.82
C ASN A 15 -7.40 4.77 19.80
N ASN A 16 -7.20 6.03 19.43
CA ASN A 16 -8.31 6.97 19.25
C ASN A 16 -9.22 6.58 18.07
N ALA A 17 -8.66 6.04 16.98
CA ALA A 17 -9.48 5.51 15.88
C ALA A 17 -10.28 4.28 16.31
N ILE A 18 -9.72 3.43 17.20
CA ILE A 18 -10.44 2.30 17.80
C ILE A 18 -11.61 2.80 18.67
N ASP A 19 -11.40 3.83 19.50
CA ASP A 19 -12.47 4.43 20.32
C ASP A 19 -13.65 4.90 19.46
N GLN A 20 -13.38 5.50 18.30
CA GLN A 20 -14.41 5.94 17.36
C GLN A 20 -15.21 4.80 16.73
N GLN A 21 -14.73 3.56 16.81
CA GLN A 21 -15.38 2.36 16.26
C GLN A 21 -15.94 1.42 17.34
N GLN A 22 -15.88 1.78 18.63
CA GLN A 22 -16.34 0.91 19.71
C GLN A 22 -17.85 0.63 19.68
N SER A 23 -18.65 1.55 19.11
CA SER A 23 -20.09 1.31 18.94
C SER A 23 -20.41 0.22 17.91
N THR A 24 -19.45 -0.14 17.07
CA THR A 24 -19.63 -1.09 15.95
C THR A 24 -18.68 -2.29 16.03
N SER A 25 -17.76 -2.34 17.01
CA SER A 25 -16.74 -3.38 17.10
C SER A 25 -16.20 -3.57 18.52
N ASN A 26 -15.81 -4.80 18.87
CA ASN A 26 -15.16 -5.14 20.15
C ASN A 26 -13.63 -5.00 20.06
N LEU A 27 -13.14 -3.96 19.39
CA LEU A 27 -11.71 -3.74 19.22
C LEU A 27 -11.09 -3.27 20.54
N THR A 28 -9.97 -3.90 20.91
CA THR A 28 -9.18 -3.53 22.09
C THR A 28 -8.06 -2.59 21.69
N HIS A 29 -7.70 -1.68 22.57
CA HIS A 29 -6.52 -0.83 22.38
C HIS A 29 -5.26 -1.65 22.23
N PHE A 30 -4.32 -1.15 21.43
CA PHE A 30 -2.98 -1.69 21.36
C PHE A 30 -2.10 -1.05 22.43
N THR A 31 -1.30 -1.87 23.11
CA THR A 31 -0.09 -1.36 23.77
C THR A 31 1.02 -1.15 22.72
N ILE A 32 2.05 -0.39 23.09
CA ILE A 32 3.21 -0.16 22.22
C ILE A 32 3.92 -1.50 21.95
N GLU A 33 4.09 -2.32 22.98
CA GLU A 33 4.75 -3.62 22.91
C GLU A 33 3.99 -4.59 22.01
N GLU A 34 2.67 -4.65 22.14
CA GLU A 34 1.83 -5.51 21.30
C GLU A 34 1.94 -5.09 19.83
N PHE A 35 1.84 -3.79 19.56
CA PHE A 35 1.97 -3.27 18.20
C PHE A 35 3.33 -3.61 17.59
N ILE A 36 4.43 -3.40 18.33
CA ILE A 36 5.77 -3.74 17.88
C ILE A 36 5.90 -5.24 17.63
N GLY A 37 5.46 -6.08 18.56
CA GLY A 37 5.53 -7.53 18.46
C GLY A 37 4.78 -8.06 17.23
N ARG A 38 3.54 -7.58 17.01
CA ARG A 38 2.74 -7.92 15.82
C ARG A 38 3.40 -7.44 14.54
N THR A 39 3.94 -6.22 14.53
CA THR A 39 4.61 -5.65 13.36
C THR A 39 5.84 -6.46 12.97
N ILE A 40 6.71 -6.78 13.93
CA ILE A 40 7.90 -7.61 13.70
C ILE A 40 7.51 -9.01 13.23
N GLY A 41 6.53 -9.64 13.88
CA GLY A 41 6.04 -10.96 13.47
C GLY A 41 5.48 -10.97 12.05
N PHE A 42 4.77 -9.92 11.65
CA PHE A 42 4.28 -9.74 10.28
C PHE A 42 5.44 -9.62 9.28
N PHE A 43 6.44 -8.78 9.57
CA PHE A 43 7.63 -8.65 8.72
C PHE A 43 8.37 -9.99 8.60
N GLN A 44 8.64 -10.67 9.71
CA GLN A 44 9.34 -11.95 9.71
C GLN A 44 8.61 -13.00 8.88
N LYS A 45 7.27 -13.10 9.04
CA LYS A 45 6.45 -14.02 8.25
C LYS A 45 6.64 -13.78 6.75
N TRP A 46 6.43 -12.55 6.28
CA TRP A 46 6.51 -12.26 4.85
C TRP A 46 7.93 -12.32 4.32
N THR A 47 8.92 -11.75 5.02
CA THR A 47 10.32 -11.84 4.59
C THR A 47 10.75 -13.30 4.44
N SER A 48 10.46 -14.16 5.42
CA SER A 48 10.83 -15.58 5.32
C SER A 48 10.18 -16.31 4.13
N GLN A 49 8.92 -15.99 3.80
CA GLN A 49 8.23 -16.58 2.65
C GLN A 49 8.76 -16.06 1.31
N LEU A 50 9.07 -14.76 1.24
CA LEU A 50 9.51 -14.08 0.02
C LEU A 50 10.99 -14.35 -0.31
N THR A 51 11.84 -14.56 0.70
CA THR A 51 13.29 -14.78 0.52
C THR A 51 13.71 -16.25 0.64
N GLN A 52 12.76 -17.18 0.64
CA GLN A 52 13.09 -18.60 0.68
C GLN A 52 13.83 -19.05 -0.60
N SER A 53 14.61 -20.12 -0.49
CA SER A 53 15.41 -20.64 -1.62
C SER A 53 14.60 -21.42 -2.65
N ASP A 54 13.40 -21.90 -2.29
CA ASP A 54 12.52 -22.61 -3.22
C ASP A 54 11.81 -21.60 -4.12
N SER A 55 12.26 -21.51 -5.38
CA SER A 55 11.78 -20.51 -6.34
C SER A 55 10.29 -20.64 -6.65
N VAL A 56 9.73 -21.85 -6.64
CA VAL A 56 8.30 -22.07 -6.92
C VAL A 56 7.48 -21.52 -5.76
N LYS A 57 7.87 -21.84 -4.53
CA LYS A 57 7.19 -21.34 -3.34
C LYS A 57 7.40 -19.84 -3.15
N ALA A 58 8.56 -19.29 -3.49
CA ALA A 58 8.82 -17.86 -3.44
C ALA A 58 7.90 -17.09 -4.40
N THR A 59 7.74 -17.58 -5.64
CA THR A 59 6.80 -16.98 -6.61
C THR A 59 5.35 -17.05 -6.12
N ALA A 60 4.93 -18.18 -5.57
CA ALA A 60 3.59 -18.30 -4.97
C ALA A 60 3.40 -17.31 -3.82
N ALA A 61 4.40 -17.17 -2.93
CA ALA A 61 4.36 -16.23 -1.83
C ALA A 61 4.30 -14.76 -2.28
N ILE A 62 4.96 -14.40 -3.39
CA ILE A 62 4.84 -13.05 -3.98
C ILE A 62 3.41 -12.80 -4.43
N HIS A 63 2.78 -13.77 -5.10
CA HIS A 63 1.38 -13.63 -5.54
C HIS A 63 0.42 -13.50 -4.35
N ASP A 64 0.57 -14.34 -3.33
CA ASP A 64 -0.21 -14.27 -2.09
C ASP A 64 -0.02 -12.90 -1.40
N PHE A 65 1.20 -12.37 -1.40
CA PHE A 65 1.51 -11.05 -0.86
C PHE A 65 0.81 -9.94 -1.63
N TYR A 66 0.85 -9.96 -2.96
CA TYR A 66 0.18 -8.96 -3.79
C TYR A 66 -1.34 -9.01 -3.63
N GLN A 67 -1.93 -10.21 -3.57
CA GLN A 67 -3.36 -10.34 -3.28
C GLN A 67 -3.72 -9.80 -1.89
N PHE A 68 -2.90 -10.09 -0.88
CA PHE A 68 -3.09 -9.53 0.46
C PHE A 68 -2.96 -7.99 0.46
N TYR A 69 -1.99 -7.45 -0.28
CA TYR A 69 -1.76 -6.02 -0.40
C TYR A 69 -2.94 -5.31 -1.10
N GLU A 70 -3.37 -5.79 -2.26
CA GLU A 70 -4.49 -5.21 -3.02
C GLU A 70 -5.84 -5.34 -2.30
N SER A 71 -6.03 -6.35 -1.44
CA SER A 71 -7.27 -6.48 -0.65
C SER A 71 -7.36 -5.51 0.52
N HIS A 72 -6.24 -4.94 0.98
CA HIS A 72 -6.19 -4.05 2.15
C HIS A 72 -5.71 -2.63 1.84
N TRP A 73 -5.27 -2.34 0.62
CA TRP A 73 -4.84 -1.01 0.22
C TRP A 73 -6.01 -0.04 0.00
N MET A 74 -5.72 1.26 0.00
CA MET A 74 -6.72 2.33 -0.17
C MET A 74 -6.79 2.86 -1.61
N HIS A 75 -6.03 2.28 -2.53
CA HIS A 75 -5.79 2.83 -3.87
C HIS A 75 -6.73 2.27 -4.95
N GLN A 76 -7.52 1.24 -4.63
CA GLN A 76 -8.40 0.61 -5.61
C GLN A 76 -9.36 1.62 -6.25
N ASN A 77 -9.40 1.63 -7.58
CA ASN A 77 -10.26 2.50 -8.40
C ASN A 77 -10.06 4.00 -8.14
N LYS A 78 -8.92 4.41 -7.55
CA LYS A 78 -8.60 5.81 -7.40
C LYS A 78 -8.24 6.39 -8.75
N GLU A 79 -8.82 7.55 -9.03
CA GLU A 79 -8.51 8.38 -10.17
C GLU A 79 -7.30 9.26 -9.82
N VAL A 80 -6.25 9.19 -10.64
CA VAL A 80 -4.99 9.92 -10.45
C VAL A 80 -4.55 10.59 -11.74
N PHE A 81 -3.98 11.77 -11.64
CA PHE A 81 -3.46 12.50 -12.79
C PHE A 81 -2.00 12.15 -13.03
N VAL A 82 -1.68 11.70 -14.25
CA VAL A 82 -0.32 11.37 -14.68
C VAL A 82 0.22 12.54 -15.50
N ASP A 83 1.13 13.31 -14.91
CA ASP A 83 1.66 14.55 -15.49
C ASP A 83 2.35 14.32 -16.84
N LYS A 84 3.14 13.25 -16.99
CA LYS A 84 3.82 12.92 -18.25
C LYS A 84 2.87 12.68 -19.41
N TRP A 85 1.67 12.17 -19.14
CA TRP A 85 0.66 11.89 -20.15
C TRP A 85 -0.36 13.03 -20.27
N GLN A 86 -0.31 14.00 -19.35
CA GLN A 86 -1.34 15.02 -19.15
C GLN A 86 -2.75 14.38 -19.13
N GLU A 87 -2.86 13.22 -18.50
CA GLU A 87 -4.04 12.37 -18.56
C GLU A 87 -4.39 11.84 -17.17
N THR A 88 -5.69 11.77 -16.92
CA THR A 88 -6.23 11.12 -15.75
C THR A 88 -6.42 9.62 -15.99
N VAL A 89 -5.95 8.79 -15.06
CA VAL A 89 -5.99 7.33 -15.13
C VAL A 89 -6.61 6.75 -13.87
N ILE A 90 -7.10 5.52 -13.97
CA ILE A 90 -7.70 4.79 -12.85
C ILE A 90 -6.74 3.69 -12.40
N ILE A 91 -6.40 3.64 -11.12
CA ILE A 91 -5.60 2.55 -10.54
C ILE A 91 -6.42 1.25 -10.56
N VAL A 92 -5.85 0.20 -11.16
CA VAL A 92 -6.51 -1.11 -11.31
C VAL A 92 -5.78 -2.25 -10.62
N GLY A 93 -4.55 -2.04 -10.13
CA GLY A 93 -3.81 -3.04 -9.36
C GLY A 93 -2.31 -2.80 -9.39
N ILE A 94 -1.54 -3.85 -9.13
CA ILE A 94 -0.09 -3.93 -9.29
C ILE A 94 0.30 -5.05 -10.26
N ASP A 95 1.43 -4.91 -10.93
CA ASP A 95 1.99 -5.95 -11.79
C ASP A 95 2.87 -6.93 -11.01
N ASP A 96 3.43 -7.92 -11.71
CA ASP A 96 4.25 -8.98 -11.11
C ASP A 96 5.56 -8.45 -10.48
N TYR A 97 5.91 -7.19 -10.75
CA TYR A 97 7.10 -6.53 -10.22
C TYR A 97 6.76 -5.47 -9.15
N GLY A 98 5.48 -5.32 -8.80
CA GLY A 98 5.01 -4.40 -7.78
C GLY A 98 4.82 -2.96 -8.26
N PHE A 99 4.82 -2.73 -9.58
CA PHE A 99 4.49 -1.42 -10.16
C PHE A 99 2.98 -1.26 -10.31
N LEU A 100 2.48 -0.01 -10.27
CA LEU A 100 1.06 0.27 -10.38
C LEU A 100 0.54 0.01 -11.80
N LYS A 101 -0.48 -0.82 -11.95
CA LYS A 101 -1.26 -0.93 -13.19
C LYS A 101 -2.37 0.11 -13.17
N VAL A 102 -2.49 0.86 -14.25
CA VAL A 102 -3.52 1.88 -14.42
C VAL A 102 -4.24 1.72 -15.75
N ARG A 103 -5.50 2.14 -15.78
CA ARG A 103 -6.31 2.22 -16.99
C ARG A 103 -6.42 3.67 -17.45
N LYS A 104 -6.02 3.94 -18.68
CA LYS A 104 -6.16 5.27 -19.31
C LYS A 104 -7.62 5.59 -19.56
N SER A 105 -8.05 6.80 -19.20
CA SER A 105 -9.43 7.24 -19.39
C SER A 105 -9.76 7.51 -20.85
N SER A 106 -8.75 7.86 -21.67
CA SER A 106 -8.92 8.20 -23.08
C SER A 106 -9.28 7.00 -23.97
N ASN A 107 -8.65 5.84 -23.73
CA ASN A 107 -8.74 4.68 -24.63
C ASN A 107 -8.96 3.33 -23.90
N GLY A 108 -8.99 3.31 -22.57
CA GLY A 108 -9.17 2.10 -21.78
C GLY A 108 -7.94 1.17 -21.72
N GLU A 109 -6.81 1.58 -22.29
CA GLU A 109 -5.55 0.82 -22.28
C GLU A 109 -5.05 0.66 -20.85
N ILE A 110 -4.61 -0.56 -20.52
CA ILE A 110 -3.96 -0.85 -19.24
C ILE A 110 -2.45 -0.77 -19.43
N VAL A 111 -1.80 0.06 -18.63
CA VAL A 111 -0.36 0.31 -18.67
C VAL A 111 0.21 0.26 -17.24
N THR A 112 1.49 -0.05 -17.14
CA THR A 112 2.22 -0.02 -15.87
C THR A 112 2.88 1.35 -15.69
N LEU A 113 2.66 1.95 -14.52
CA LEU A 113 3.39 3.12 -14.05
C LEU A 113 4.66 2.70 -13.33
N HIS A 114 5.80 2.98 -13.96
CA HIS A 114 7.09 2.88 -13.29
C HIS A 114 7.35 4.18 -12.54
N THR A 115 7.63 4.07 -11.24
CA THR A 115 8.07 5.21 -10.45
C THR A 115 9.52 5.50 -10.78
N ASP A 116 9.85 6.76 -11.06
CA ASP A 116 11.21 7.19 -10.80
C ASP A 116 11.38 7.38 -9.28
N ALA A 117 12.62 7.31 -8.79
CA ALA A 117 12.93 7.29 -7.35
C ALA A 117 12.49 8.55 -6.54
N HIS A 118 11.79 9.52 -7.14
CA HIS A 118 11.50 10.82 -6.52
C HIS A 118 10.04 11.32 -6.63
N SER A 119 9.09 10.49 -7.08
CA SER A 119 7.91 11.06 -7.73
C SER A 119 6.53 10.70 -7.17
N PHE A 120 6.46 10.15 -5.96
CA PHE A 120 5.17 9.99 -5.27
C PHE A 120 4.96 11.11 -4.26
N ASP A 121 4.30 12.20 -4.69
CA ASP A 121 3.85 13.23 -3.75
C ASP A 121 2.47 12.86 -3.19
N VAL A 122 2.47 12.21 -2.03
CA VAL A 122 1.28 11.78 -1.28
C VAL A 122 0.34 12.96 -0.97
N ARG A 123 0.84 14.21 -0.97
CA ARG A 123 0.01 15.40 -0.70
C ARG A 123 -0.73 15.90 -1.92
N GLN A 124 -0.33 15.52 -3.12
CA GLN A 124 -0.92 16.02 -4.37
C GLN A 124 -1.58 14.92 -5.23
N SER A 125 -1.43 13.64 -4.88
CA SER A 125 -1.86 12.50 -5.72
C SER A 125 -1.23 12.51 -7.12
N ILE A 126 -0.02 13.06 -7.27
CA ILE A 126 0.69 13.15 -8.55
C ILE A 126 1.81 12.10 -8.58
N ILE A 127 1.84 11.30 -9.66
CA ILE A 127 2.93 10.36 -9.97
C ILE A 127 3.73 10.97 -11.13
N ARG A 128 5.05 11.14 -10.96
CA ARG A 128 5.97 11.66 -12.00
C ARG A 128 6.99 10.60 -12.47
N GLU A 129 7.49 10.76 -13.68
CA GLU A 129 8.61 10.02 -14.25
C GLU A 129 9.45 11.00 -15.12
N LYS A 130 10.78 11.01 -14.98
CA LYS A 130 11.67 11.93 -15.72
C LYS A 130 11.83 11.58 -17.21
N ALA A 131 11.94 12.61 -18.04
CA ALA A 131 12.32 12.50 -19.46
C ALA A 131 13.81 12.12 -19.65
N MET A 132 14.06 11.35 -20.72
CA MET A 132 15.40 10.94 -21.21
C MET A 132 16.34 12.13 -21.42
#